data_AF-A0A9K3HSB5-F1
#
_entry.id   AF-A0A9K3HSB5-F1
#
_cell.length_a   1.000
_cell.length_b   1.000
_cell.length_c   1.000
_cell.angle_alpha   90.00
_cell.angle_beta   90.00
_cell.angle_gamma   90.00
#
_symmetry.space_group_name_H-M   'P 1'
#
loop_
_entity.id
_entity.type
_entity.pdbx_description
1 polymer ?
#
loop_
_entity_poly.entity_id
_entity_poly.type
_entity_poly.pdbx_seq_one_letter_code
_entity_poly.pdbx_strand_id
1 'polypeptide(L)'
;MKRKYAQLHLNFGQSDFMFSNCKTCGFKFVPGDEEDAKLHKEFHKNYTHGIGFKSWRNERVIETHSLENSRVILVLNDDPPAHVRKVEEVIKMMEMDLGDGWIFHKHCKVYLFISSHRVAGCLVAEPIKKAYRLISNSVEKSAVTTTKDGKLTPTIFQFGNISFQRELRRKNWLPKNERKSEDALLGAIVCENDAVTAVCGIRAIWVTPSNRRKHVATRLLEAAR
;
A
#
# COMPACT_ATOMS: atom_id res chain seq x y z
N MET A 1 -8.38 -49.46 38.83
CA MET A 1 -7.95 -49.04 37.47
C MET A 1 -8.65 -47.72 37.13
N LYS A 2 -7.94 -46.58 37.15
CA LYS A 2 -8.53 -45.27 36.80
C LYS A 2 -8.63 -45.15 35.29
N ARG A 3 -9.84 -45.07 34.73
CA ARG A 3 -10.06 -44.81 33.30
C ARG A 3 -9.58 -43.40 32.98
N LYS A 4 -8.60 -43.27 32.08
CA LYS A 4 -8.28 -42.00 31.42
C LYS A 4 -9.33 -41.78 30.35
N TYR A 5 -10.22 -40.81 30.58
CA TYR A 5 -11.14 -40.35 29.56
C TYR A 5 -10.37 -39.46 28.59
N ALA A 6 -10.20 -39.90 27.35
CA ALA A 6 -9.74 -39.04 26.27
C ALA A 6 -10.94 -38.19 25.82
N GLN A 7 -10.79 -36.88 25.86
CA GLN A 7 -11.78 -35.97 25.30
C GLN A 7 -11.73 -36.10 23.78
N LEU A 8 -12.78 -36.66 23.19
CA LEU A 8 -12.95 -36.75 21.75
C LEU A 8 -13.77 -35.55 21.29
N HIS A 9 -13.22 -34.76 20.38
CA HIS A 9 -13.95 -33.68 19.71
C HIS A 9 -15.04 -34.29 18.83
N LEU A 10 -16.31 -34.03 19.17
CA LEU A 10 -17.47 -34.38 18.37
C LEU A 10 -17.77 -33.22 17.42
N ASN A 11 -17.48 -33.42 16.12
CA ASN A 11 -17.72 -32.44 15.07
C ASN A 11 -19.19 -32.48 14.62
N PHE A 12 -20.02 -31.66 15.26
CA PHE A 12 -21.37 -31.37 14.78
C PHE A 12 -21.32 -30.24 13.74
N GLY A 13 -21.08 -30.60 12.47
CA GLY A 13 -21.29 -29.76 11.27
C GLY A 13 -21.43 -28.25 11.48
N GLN A 14 -20.38 -27.56 11.95
CA GLN A 14 -20.35 -26.11 12.04
C GLN A 14 -19.77 -25.54 10.74
N SER A 15 -20.46 -24.56 10.16
CA SER A 15 -20.06 -23.83 8.94
C SER A 15 -18.77 -23.00 9.09
N ASP A 16 -18.21 -22.95 10.30
CA ASP A 16 -17.23 -21.96 10.69
C ASP A 16 -15.78 -22.50 10.62
N PHE A 17 -15.61 -23.77 10.24
CA PHE A 17 -14.31 -24.41 9.99
C PHE A 17 -13.61 -23.96 8.69
N MET A 18 -14.20 -23.02 7.95
CA MET A 18 -13.67 -22.57 6.67
C MET A 18 -12.85 -21.30 6.84
N PHE A 19 -11.65 -21.29 6.23
CA PHE A 19 -10.79 -20.10 6.22
C PHE A 19 -11.56 -18.87 5.77
N SER A 20 -11.55 -17.85 6.61
CA SER A 20 -12.17 -16.56 6.42
C SER A 20 -11.10 -15.49 6.26
N ASN A 21 -11.30 -14.59 5.28
CA ASN A 21 -10.39 -13.47 5.07
C ASN A 21 -10.88 -12.26 5.87
N CYS A 22 -9.99 -11.63 6.62
CA CYS A 22 -10.32 -10.38 7.29
C CYS A 22 -10.60 -9.27 6.27
N LYS A 23 -11.75 -8.59 6.39
CA LYS A 23 -12.16 -7.52 5.47
C LYS A 23 -11.25 -6.28 5.51
N THR A 24 -10.47 -6.12 6.58
CA THR A 24 -9.60 -4.96 6.77
C THR A 24 -8.13 -5.26 6.45
N CYS A 25 -7.61 -6.42 6.85
CA CYS A 25 -6.19 -6.75 6.67
C CYS A 25 -5.93 -7.88 5.67
N GLY A 26 -6.96 -8.50 5.09
CA GLY A 26 -6.82 -9.56 4.08
C GLY A 26 -6.28 -10.90 4.60
N PHE A 27 -5.87 -10.97 5.87
CA PHE A 27 -5.33 -12.17 6.51
C PHE A 27 -6.36 -13.30 6.51
N LYS A 28 -5.94 -14.51 6.11
CA LYS A 28 -6.77 -15.71 6.13
C LYS A 28 -6.63 -16.38 7.49
N PHE A 29 -7.74 -16.60 8.17
CA PHE A 29 -7.76 -17.29 9.46
C PHE A 29 -9.02 -18.15 9.61
N VAL A 30 -9.04 -19.09 10.55
CA VAL A 30 -10.19 -19.96 10.87
C VAL A 30 -10.94 -19.36 12.06
N PRO A 31 -12.18 -18.87 11.87
CA PRO A 31 -13.00 -18.41 12.97
C PRO A 31 -13.35 -19.59 13.89
N GLY A 32 -12.79 -19.61 15.10
CA GLY A 32 -13.03 -20.67 16.09
C GLY A 32 -11.76 -21.37 16.57
N ASP A 33 -10.66 -21.23 15.84
CA ASP A 33 -9.33 -21.58 16.35
C ASP A 33 -8.79 -20.41 17.19
N GLU A 34 -8.59 -20.62 18.49
CA GLU A 34 -8.08 -19.57 19.37
C GLU A 34 -6.66 -19.13 19.03
N GLU A 35 -5.80 -20.04 18.54
CA GLU A 35 -4.43 -19.72 18.18
C GLU A 35 -4.41 -18.85 16.93
N ASP A 36 -5.18 -19.23 15.92
CA ASP A 36 -5.27 -18.48 14.67
C ASP A 36 -5.97 -17.11 14.87
N ALA A 37 -6.99 -17.05 15.73
CA ALA A 37 -7.62 -15.78 16.10
C ALA A 37 -6.65 -14.83 16.83
N LYS A 38 -5.75 -15.36 17.67
CA LYS A 38 -4.70 -14.57 18.34
C LYS A 38 -3.68 -14.05 17.33
N LEU A 39 -3.20 -14.90 16.41
CA LEU A 39 -2.29 -14.51 15.33
C LEU A 39 -2.90 -13.44 14.43
N HIS A 40 -4.15 -13.63 14.00
CA HIS A 40 -4.89 -12.63 13.23
C HIS A 40 -4.98 -11.31 13.98
N LYS A 41 -5.29 -11.31 15.29
CA LYS A 41 -5.40 -10.08 16.09
C LYS A 41 -4.09 -9.31 16.16
N GLU A 42 -2.97 -10.02 16.36
CA GLU A 42 -1.63 -9.41 16.38
C GLU A 42 -1.26 -8.85 15.01
N PHE A 43 -1.43 -9.66 13.96
CA PHE A 43 -1.18 -9.26 12.59
C PHE A 43 -2.03 -8.04 12.20
N HIS A 44 -3.32 -8.07 12.49
CA HIS A 44 -4.26 -6.99 12.20
C HIS A 44 -3.81 -5.68 12.84
N LYS A 45 -3.34 -5.73 14.10
CA LYS A 45 -2.79 -4.56 14.80
C LYS A 45 -1.55 -4.02 14.10
N ASN A 46 -0.63 -4.88 13.70
CA ASN A 46 0.60 -4.48 13.02
C ASN A 46 0.35 -3.95 11.61
N TYR A 47 -0.60 -4.55 10.88
CA TYR A 47 -1.02 -4.10 9.56
C TYR A 47 -1.63 -2.70 9.63
N THR A 48 -2.61 -2.50 10.50
CA THR A 48 -3.39 -1.26 10.58
C THR A 48 -2.59 -0.09 11.16
N HIS A 49 -1.89 -0.32 12.28
CA HIS A 49 -1.24 0.73 13.07
C HIS A 49 0.28 0.78 12.89
N GLY A 50 0.87 -0.19 12.18
CA GLY A 50 2.31 -0.31 12.00
C GLY A 50 2.96 -1.28 12.96
N ILE A 51 4.17 -1.69 12.61
CA ILE A 51 4.93 -2.68 13.37
C ILE A 51 5.50 -2.04 14.63
N GLY A 52 5.42 -2.73 15.77
CA GLY A 52 6.01 -2.25 17.03
C GLY A 52 7.51 -2.02 16.91
N PHE A 53 7.99 -0.82 17.27
CA PHE A 53 9.38 -0.40 17.12
C PHE A 53 9.95 0.00 18.48
N LYS A 54 10.98 -0.72 18.92
CA LYS A 54 11.79 -0.32 20.07
C LYS A 54 12.92 0.56 19.55
N SER A 55 13.08 1.74 20.12
CA SER A 55 14.15 2.66 19.72
C SER A 55 15.52 2.03 19.89
N TRP A 56 16.41 2.32 18.95
CA TRP A 56 17.79 1.85 18.95
C TRP A 56 18.71 2.92 19.54
N ARG A 57 19.87 2.50 20.03
CA ARG A 57 20.87 3.44 20.56
C ARG A 57 21.53 4.26 19.44
N ASN A 58 21.77 3.64 18.28
CA ASN A 58 22.42 4.25 17.14
C ASN A 58 21.46 4.28 15.94
N GLU A 59 20.51 5.21 15.96
CA GLU A 59 19.59 5.43 14.84
C GLU A 59 20.18 6.47 13.87
N ARG A 60 20.20 6.16 12.58
CA ARG A 60 20.50 7.14 11.53
C ARG A 60 19.23 7.92 11.19
N VAL A 61 18.97 8.98 11.96
CA VAL A 61 17.79 9.84 11.78
C VAL A 61 18.04 10.86 10.67
N ILE A 62 17.16 10.89 9.67
CA ILE A 62 17.22 11.86 8.55
C ILE A 62 16.38 13.10 8.87
N GLU A 63 15.20 12.89 9.43
CA GLU A 63 14.23 13.96 9.69
C GLU A 63 13.55 13.71 11.04
N THR A 64 13.37 14.77 11.83
CA THR A 64 12.66 14.71 13.12
C THR A 64 11.58 15.78 13.17
N HIS A 65 10.38 15.39 13.58
CA HIS A 65 9.24 16.26 13.83
C HIS A 65 8.83 16.17 15.29
N SER A 66 9.35 17.11 16.08
CA SER A 66 9.15 17.14 17.53
C SER A 66 7.68 17.34 17.94
N LEU A 67 6.88 18.05 17.13
CA LEU A 67 5.46 18.30 17.40
C LEU A 67 4.61 17.02 17.39
N GLU A 68 4.99 16.03 16.58
CA GLU A 68 4.22 14.80 16.39
C GLU A 68 4.94 13.56 16.96
N ASN A 69 6.06 13.75 17.66
CA ASN A 69 6.95 12.67 18.10
C ASN A 69 7.24 11.65 16.98
N SER A 70 7.43 12.17 15.77
CA SER A 70 7.68 11.35 14.59
C SER A 70 9.06 11.64 14.01
N ARG A 71 9.66 10.63 13.39
CA ARG A 71 10.97 10.74 12.77
C ARG A 71 11.12 9.76 11.61
N VAL A 72 11.99 10.10 10.67
CA VAL A 72 12.40 9.22 9.57
C VAL A 72 13.81 8.72 9.85
N ILE A 73 14.00 7.41 9.82
CA ILE A 73 15.31 6.79 9.93
C ILE A 73 15.70 6.10 8.62
N LEU A 74 16.99 6.08 8.31
CA LEU A 74 17.56 5.38 7.16
C LEU A 74 18.30 4.13 7.62
N VAL A 75 17.92 2.98 7.07
CA VAL A 75 18.59 1.70 7.28
C VAL A 75 19.27 1.25 5.98
N LEU A 76 20.52 0.84 6.09
CA LEU A 76 21.33 0.26 5.02
C LEU A 76 21.54 -1.23 5.29
N ASN A 77 21.87 -1.99 4.24
CA ASN A 77 22.11 -3.43 4.35
C ASN A 77 23.33 -3.78 5.23
N ASP A 78 24.26 -2.83 5.41
CA ASP A 78 25.46 -3.00 6.24
C ASP A 78 25.26 -2.60 7.71
N ASP A 79 24.07 -2.16 8.09
CA ASP A 79 23.74 -1.81 9.48
C ASP A 79 23.63 -3.06 10.37
N PRO A 80 23.60 -2.91 11.72
CA PRO A 80 23.52 -4.06 12.63
C PRO A 80 22.40 -5.05 12.28
N PRO A 81 22.60 -6.38 12.48
CA PRO A 81 21.61 -7.39 12.10
C PRO A 81 20.22 -7.18 12.73
N ALA A 82 20.15 -6.53 13.90
CA ALA A 82 18.89 -6.16 14.53
C ALA A 82 18.06 -5.16 13.70
N HIS A 83 18.73 -4.23 13.02
CA HIS A 83 18.08 -3.25 12.15
C HIS A 83 17.60 -3.89 10.86
N VAL A 84 18.44 -4.73 10.25
CA VAL A 84 18.11 -5.47 9.02
C VAL A 84 16.93 -6.41 9.26
N ARG A 85 16.92 -7.19 10.36
CA ARG A 85 15.77 -8.03 10.73
C ARG A 85 14.48 -7.24 10.89
N LYS A 86 14.57 -5.99 11.39
CA LYS A 86 13.40 -5.13 11.52
C LYS A 86 12.87 -4.65 10.16
N VAL A 87 13.78 -4.32 9.25
CA VAL A 87 13.45 -4.00 7.86
C VAL A 87 12.79 -5.19 7.18
N GLU A 88 13.33 -6.40 7.33
CA GLU A 88 12.73 -7.63 6.78
C GLU A 88 11.30 -7.86 7.30
N GLU A 89 11.05 -7.63 8.59
CA GLU A 89 9.69 -7.70 9.17
C GLU A 89 8.73 -6.71 8.50
N VAL A 90 9.19 -5.47 8.26
CA VAL A 90 8.41 -4.44 7.57
C VAL A 90 8.17 -4.79 6.11
N ILE A 91 9.16 -5.32 5.42
CA ILE A 91 9.04 -5.69 4.00
C ILE A 91 8.08 -6.87 3.83
N LYS A 92 8.10 -7.86 4.71
CA LYS A 92 7.09 -8.93 4.71
C LYS A 92 5.67 -8.39 4.83
N MET A 93 5.45 -7.35 5.64
CA MET A 93 4.14 -6.69 5.70
C MET A 93 3.79 -5.94 4.41
N MET A 94 4.78 -5.37 3.73
CA MET A 94 4.58 -4.70 2.44
C MET A 94 4.28 -5.68 1.31
N GLU A 95 4.96 -6.84 1.29
CA GLU A 95 4.80 -7.89 0.27
C GLU A 95 3.38 -8.47 0.28
N MET A 96 2.69 -8.43 1.42
CA MET A 96 1.28 -8.79 1.50
C MET A 96 0.34 -7.83 0.75
N ASP A 97 0.70 -6.54 0.65
CA ASP A 97 -0.07 -5.52 -0.08
C ASP A 97 0.38 -5.39 -1.55
N LEU A 98 1.67 -5.54 -1.81
CA LEU A 98 2.31 -5.19 -3.10
C LEU A 98 2.78 -6.40 -3.92
N GLY A 99 2.75 -7.60 -3.35
CA GLY A 99 3.30 -8.82 -3.96
C GLY A 99 4.74 -9.10 -3.53
N ASP A 100 5.12 -10.38 -3.62
CA ASP A 100 6.34 -10.94 -3.03
C ASP A 100 7.58 -10.87 -3.96
N GLY A 101 8.77 -10.78 -3.38
CA GLY A 101 10.05 -11.13 -4.02
C GLY A 101 10.75 -10.04 -4.83
N TRP A 102 10.23 -8.82 -4.89
CA TRP A 102 10.81 -7.75 -5.72
C TRP A 102 11.16 -6.46 -4.95
N ILE A 103 10.73 -6.31 -3.68
CA ILE A 103 10.84 -5.03 -2.98
C ILE A 103 12.28 -4.74 -2.53
N PHE A 104 12.98 -5.74 -1.97
CA PHE A 104 14.30 -5.54 -1.33
C PHE A 104 15.45 -6.19 -2.10
N HIS A 105 16.57 -5.47 -2.22
CA HIS A 105 17.81 -6.01 -2.79
C HIS A 105 19.05 -5.35 -2.14
N LYS A 106 20.24 -5.92 -2.40
CA LYS A 106 21.52 -5.54 -1.79
C LYS A 106 21.88 -4.05 -1.82
N HIS A 107 21.51 -3.30 -2.85
CA HIS A 107 21.85 -1.86 -2.96
C HIS A 107 20.68 -0.92 -2.67
N CYS A 108 19.62 -1.41 -2.03
CA CYS A 108 18.49 -0.57 -1.63
C CYS A 108 18.81 0.24 -0.36
N LYS A 109 18.29 1.47 -0.33
CA LYS A 109 18.19 2.31 0.86
C LYS A 109 16.77 2.24 1.40
N VAL A 110 16.62 1.97 2.70
CA VAL A 110 15.30 1.82 3.32
C VAL A 110 15.05 2.93 4.31
N TYR A 111 13.99 3.70 4.07
CA TYR A 111 13.54 4.78 4.94
C TYR A 111 12.32 4.30 5.72
N LEU A 112 12.40 4.35 7.05
CA LEU A 112 11.31 3.98 7.94
C LEU A 112 10.77 5.22 8.63
N PHE A 113 9.46 5.43 8.53
CA PHE A 113 8.76 6.47 9.27
C PHE A 113 8.27 5.90 10.60
N ILE A 114 8.78 6.43 11.70
CA ILE A 114 8.43 6.00 13.05
C ILE A 114 7.54 7.07 13.69
N SER A 115 6.40 6.63 14.22
CA SER A 115 5.50 7.47 15.03
C SER A 115 4.97 6.64 16.19
N SER A 116 4.96 7.21 17.40
CA SER A 116 4.44 6.56 18.61
C SER A 116 4.98 5.14 18.84
N HIS A 117 6.30 4.96 18.66
CA HIS A 117 7.00 3.67 18.77
C HIS A 117 6.48 2.59 17.81
N ARG A 118 5.98 2.99 16.64
CA ARG A 118 5.60 2.07 15.56
C ARG A 118 6.16 2.54 14.22
N VAL A 119 6.53 1.59 13.38
CA VAL A 119 6.85 1.85 11.97
C VAL A 119 5.53 2.04 11.23
N ALA A 120 5.18 3.29 10.95
CA ALA A 120 3.94 3.68 10.30
C ALA A 120 4.06 3.79 8.77
N GLY A 121 5.28 3.83 8.23
CA GLY A 121 5.54 3.79 6.80
C GLY A 121 6.95 3.34 6.46
N CYS A 122 7.12 2.90 5.22
CA CYS A 122 8.38 2.41 4.67
C CYS A 122 8.52 2.85 3.22
N LEU A 123 9.72 3.28 2.85
CA LEU A 123 10.09 3.59 1.48
C LEU A 123 11.41 2.87 1.15
N VAL A 124 11.41 2.17 0.02
CA VAL A 124 12.58 1.47 -0.51
C VAL A 124 13.01 2.15 -1.78
N ALA A 125 14.22 2.69 -1.77
CA ALA A 125 14.82 3.41 -2.89
C ALA A 125 16.08 2.69 -3.40
N GLU A 126 16.34 2.80 -4.69
CA GLU A 126 17.55 2.29 -5.32
C GLU A 126 18.20 3.36 -6.22
N PRO A 127 19.53 3.31 -6.40
CA PRO A 127 20.17 4.16 -7.38
C PRO A 127 19.82 3.72 -8.80
N ILE A 128 19.34 4.64 -9.62
CA ILE A 128 19.07 4.42 -11.05
C ILE A 128 19.92 5.36 -11.90
N LYS A 129 19.95 5.12 -13.22
CA LYS A 129 20.64 5.99 -14.19
C LYS A 129 19.67 6.67 -15.15
N LYS A 130 18.56 5.99 -15.46
CA LYS A 130 17.59 6.40 -16.47
C LYS A 130 16.17 6.15 -15.97
N ALA A 131 15.24 7.01 -16.35
CA ALA A 131 13.80 6.87 -16.13
C ALA A 131 13.04 7.37 -17.37
N TYR A 132 11.76 7.04 -17.47
CA TYR A 132 10.91 7.44 -18.60
C TYR A 132 9.75 8.29 -18.09
N ARG A 133 9.44 9.38 -18.79
CA ARG A 133 8.36 10.27 -18.40
C ARG A 133 7.02 9.61 -18.69
N LEU A 134 6.07 9.77 -17.76
CA LEU A 134 4.71 9.30 -17.95
C LEU A 134 3.96 10.20 -18.92
N ILE A 135 3.29 9.61 -19.91
CA ILE A 135 2.37 10.31 -20.81
C ILE A 135 1.04 10.46 -20.08
N SER A 136 0.74 11.67 -19.63
CA SER A 136 -0.58 12.00 -19.13
C SER A 136 -1.56 12.07 -20.29
N ASN A 137 -2.52 11.14 -20.36
CA ASN A 137 -3.70 11.28 -21.23
C ASN A 137 -4.55 12.46 -20.75
N SER A 138 -4.13 13.68 -21.03
CA SER A 138 -5.04 14.82 -21.05
C SER A 138 -5.91 14.66 -22.29
N VAL A 139 -7.21 14.49 -22.09
CA VAL A 139 -8.22 14.52 -23.16
C VAL A 139 -7.87 15.63 -24.15
N GLU A 140 -7.48 15.25 -25.36
CA GLU A 140 -7.31 16.20 -26.45
C GLU A 140 -8.66 16.87 -26.70
N LYS A 141 -8.73 18.18 -26.42
CA LYS A 141 -9.81 19.03 -26.90
C LYS A 141 -9.64 19.18 -28.41
N SER A 142 -10.05 18.17 -29.18
CA SER A 142 -10.23 18.31 -30.61
C SER A 142 -11.53 19.08 -30.85
N ALA A 143 -11.36 20.35 -31.18
CA ALA A 143 -12.40 21.21 -31.69
C ALA A 143 -12.96 20.63 -33.00
N VAL A 144 -14.16 20.05 -32.95
CA VAL A 144 -15.03 19.92 -34.12
C VAL A 144 -16.46 20.26 -33.69
N THR A 145 -17.01 21.20 -34.44
CA THR A 145 -18.29 21.89 -34.24
C THR A 145 -19.49 21.01 -34.62
N THR A 146 -20.63 21.27 -33.96
CA THR A 146 -22.04 20.90 -34.31
C THR A 146 -22.43 19.41 -34.17
N THR A 147 -23.53 18.97 -33.55
CA THR A 147 -24.85 19.54 -33.16
C THR A 147 -25.48 18.79 -31.96
N LYS A 148 -26.27 19.54 -31.17
CA LYS A 148 -27.25 19.20 -30.10
C LYS A 148 -27.69 17.74 -29.88
N ASP A 149 -27.59 17.23 -28.65
CA ASP A 149 -28.73 17.08 -27.70
C ASP A 149 -28.33 16.42 -26.37
N GLY A 150 -29.03 16.78 -25.29
CA GLY A 150 -29.08 16.01 -24.03
C GLY A 150 -28.28 16.56 -22.82
N LYS A 151 -28.86 17.55 -22.15
CA LYS A 151 -28.38 18.15 -20.88
C LYS A 151 -28.55 17.16 -19.70
N LEU A 152 -27.45 16.74 -19.08
CA LEU A 152 -27.42 16.25 -17.69
C LEU A 152 -26.22 16.87 -16.99
N THR A 153 -26.50 17.78 -16.06
CA THR A 153 -25.52 18.53 -15.29
C THR A 153 -24.78 17.62 -14.30
N PRO A 154 -23.44 17.62 -14.26
CA PRO A 154 -22.70 16.96 -13.18
C PRO A 154 -22.73 17.86 -11.94
N THR A 155 -23.06 17.29 -10.78
CA THR A 155 -23.02 18.00 -9.50
C THR A 155 -21.56 18.31 -9.14
N ILE A 156 -21.15 19.56 -9.35
CA ILE A 156 -19.85 20.08 -8.93
C ILE A 156 -19.91 20.35 -7.43
N PHE A 157 -19.03 19.72 -6.65
CA PHE A 157 -18.82 20.09 -5.25
C PHE A 157 -17.59 20.99 -5.17
N GLN A 158 -17.78 22.21 -4.67
CA GLN A 158 -16.71 23.17 -4.41
C GLN A 158 -16.29 23.10 -2.93
N PHE A 159 -14.97 23.03 -2.70
CA PHE A 159 -14.34 23.28 -1.40
C PHE A 159 -13.30 24.38 -1.60
N GLY A 160 -13.67 25.63 -1.31
CA GLY A 160 -12.84 26.79 -1.58
C GLY A 160 -12.48 26.90 -3.07
N ASN A 161 -11.21 27.15 -3.39
CA ASN A 161 -10.74 27.34 -4.77
C ASN A 161 -10.54 26.03 -5.56
N ILE A 162 -11.00 24.89 -5.04
CA ILE A 162 -10.83 23.57 -5.67
C ILE A 162 -12.21 22.96 -5.94
N SER A 163 -12.47 22.62 -7.21
CA SER A 163 -13.68 21.96 -7.66
C SER A 163 -13.43 20.47 -7.91
N PHE A 164 -14.22 19.61 -7.27
CA PHE A 164 -14.22 18.16 -7.52
C PHE A 164 -15.44 17.76 -8.33
N GLN A 165 -15.23 17.03 -9.41
CA GLN A 165 -16.30 16.43 -10.21
C GLN A 165 -16.33 14.91 -9.97
N ARG A 166 -17.35 14.43 -9.25
CA ARG A 166 -17.56 13.00 -9.05
C ARG A 166 -18.39 12.46 -10.22
N GLU A 167 -17.79 11.67 -11.09
CA GLU A 167 -18.51 10.91 -12.11
C GLU A 167 -19.03 9.59 -11.50
N LEU A 168 -20.34 9.48 -11.32
CA LEU A 168 -21.03 8.23 -10.99
C LEU A 168 -21.55 7.60 -12.28
N ARG A 169 -20.81 6.68 -12.90
CA ARG A 169 -21.35 5.85 -13.99
C ARG A 169 -22.18 4.69 -13.41
N ARG A 170 -23.51 4.83 -13.44
CA ARG A 170 -24.42 3.67 -13.36
C ARG A 170 -24.21 2.82 -14.63
N LYS A 171 -23.77 1.57 -14.45
CA LYS A 171 -23.69 0.58 -15.53
C LYS A 171 -25.11 0.16 -15.93
N ASN A 172 -25.56 0.57 -17.12
CA ASN A 172 -26.64 -0.13 -17.81
C ASN A 172 -26.00 -1.21 -18.70
N TRP A 173 -26.42 -2.45 -18.53
CA TRP A 173 -25.99 -3.59 -19.33
C TRP A 173 -26.94 -3.73 -20.52
N LEU A 174 -26.44 -3.60 -21.75
CA LEU A 174 -27.09 -4.06 -22.98
C LEU A 174 -26.03 -4.58 -23.98
N PRO A 175 -26.39 -5.54 -24.85
CA PRO A 175 -25.50 -6.63 -25.23
C PRO A 175 -24.68 -6.39 -26.52
N LYS A 176 -23.51 -7.05 -26.52
CA LYS A 176 -22.55 -7.35 -27.60
C LYS A 176 -22.94 -6.91 -29.02
N ASN A 177 -22.12 -6.01 -29.59
CA ASN A 177 -21.65 -6.21 -30.96
C ASN A 177 -20.23 -5.64 -31.14
N GLU A 178 -19.45 -6.35 -31.95
CA GLU A 178 -17.99 -6.28 -32.15
C GLU A 178 -17.41 -4.86 -32.32
N ARG A 179 -16.42 -4.51 -31.49
CA ARG A 179 -15.42 -3.47 -31.80
C ARG A 179 -14.03 -3.92 -31.36
N LYS A 180 -13.09 -3.74 -32.29
CA LYS A 180 -11.69 -4.18 -32.24
C LYS A 180 -10.90 -3.39 -31.19
N SER A 181 -10.09 -4.12 -30.43
CA SER A 181 -8.81 -3.76 -29.77
C SER A 181 -8.56 -2.40 -29.10
N GLU A 182 -9.55 -1.54 -28.86
CA GLU A 182 -9.33 -0.26 -28.14
C GLU A 182 -9.77 -0.26 -26.67
N ASP A 183 -10.55 -1.26 -26.23
CA ASP A 183 -10.99 -1.40 -24.83
C ASP A 183 -9.87 -1.88 -23.88
N ALA A 184 -8.72 -2.34 -24.41
CA ALA A 184 -7.61 -2.85 -23.61
C ALA A 184 -6.70 -1.75 -23.01
N LEU A 185 -6.83 -0.50 -23.47
CA LEU A 185 -6.00 0.62 -23.01
C LEU A 185 -6.63 1.41 -21.86
N LEU A 186 -7.87 1.11 -21.47
CA LEU A 186 -8.56 1.76 -20.35
C LEU A 186 -7.96 1.33 -19.01
N GLY A 187 -6.79 1.89 -18.68
CA GLY A 187 -6.04 1.62 -17.45
C GLY A 187 -4.54 1.44 -17.65
N ALA A 188 -4.04 1.42 -18.90
CA ALA A 188 -2.62 1.30 -19.18
C ALA A 188 -1.88 2.62 -18.85
N ILE A 189 -0.71 2.47 -18.23
CA ILE A 189 0.23 3.55 -17.94
C ILE A 189 1.24 3.55 -19.10
N VAL A 190 1.28 4.62 -19.89
CA VAL A 190 2.17 4.73 -21.07
C VAL A 190 3.29 5.71 -20.77
N CYS A 191 4.53 5.31 -21.06
CA CYS A 191 5.71 6.16 -20.89
C CYS A 191 6.23 6.65 -22.25
N GLU A 192 6.88 7.81 -22.26
CA GLU A 192 7.70 8.27 -23.39
C GLU A 192 8.83 7.26 -23.65
N ASN A 193 9.25 7.13 -24.91
CA ASN A 193 10.37 6.25 -25.28
C ASN A 193 11.73 6.86 -24.94
N ASP A 194 11.79 8.18 -24.75
CA ASP A 194 13.03 8.90 -24.48
C ASP A 194 13.42 8.77 -23.01
N ALA A 195 14.59 8.18 -22.79
CA ALA A 195 15.13 8.00 -21.46
C ALA A 195 15.73 9.32 -20.92
N VAL A 196 15.33 9.69 -19.71
CA VAL A 196 15.83 10.86 -18.98
C VAL A 196 16.78 10.40 -17.88
N THR A 197 17.83 11.18 -17.61
CA THR A 197 18.74 10.90 -16.49
C THR A 197 18.01 11.02 -15.16
N ALA A 198 18.12 10.00 -14.32
CA ALA A 198 17.56 9.97 -12.97
C ALA A 198 18.56 9.32 -12.02
N VAL A 199 18.52 9.70 -10.75
CA VAL A 199 19.49 9.25 -9.73
C VAL A 199 18.86 8.30 -8.71
N CYS A 200 17.58 8.49 -8.39
CA CYS A 200 16.86 7.75 -7.36
C CYS A 200 15.59 7.14 -7.95
N GLY A 201 15.45 5.82 -7.84
CA GLY A 201 14.26 5.07 -8.19
C GLY A 201 13.54 4.61 -6.93
N ILE A 202 12.25 4.92 -6.82
CA ILE A 202 11.41 4.40 -5.74
C ILE A 202 10.91 3.02 -6.15
N ARG A 203 11.40 1.97 -5.48
CA ARG A 203 10.93 0.60 -5.72
C ARG A 203 9.55 0.42 -5.10
N ALA A 204 9.44 0.71 -3.82
CA ALA A 204 8.19 0.55 -3.09
C ALA A 204 8.01 1.66 -2.07
N ILE A 205 6.76 2.07 -1.88
CA ILE A 205 6.35 2.96 -0.81
C ILE A 205 5.09 2.40 -0.17
N TRP A 206 5.10 2.32 1.15
CA TRP A 206 3.99 1.77 1.92
C TRP A 206 3.73 2.60 3.16
N VAL A 207 2.46 2.75 3.49
CA VAL A 207 1.99 3.44 4.69
C VAL A 207 0.83 2.62 5.26
N THR A 208 0.88 2.41 6.58
CA THR A 208 -0.14 1.62 7.28
C THR A 208 -1.51 2.28 7.09
N PRO A 209 -2.61 1.51 6.93
CA PRO A 209 -3.94 2.05 6.68
C PRO A 209 -4.35 3.19 7.62
N SER A 210 -4.11 3.07 8.93
CA SER A 210 -4.48 4.09 9.92
C SER A 210 -3.65 5.38 9.84
N ASN A 211 -2.55 5.38 9.09
CA ASN A 211 -1.65 6.54 8.91
C ASN A 211 -1.64 7.07 7.46
N ARG A 212 -2.46 6.49 6.57
CA ARG A 212 -2.67 7.04 5.22
C ARG A 212 -3.33 8.42 5.32
N ARG A 213 -3.10 9.25 4.30
CA ARG A 213 -3.64 10.63 4.19
C ARG A 213 -3.20 11.57 5.34
N LYS A 214 -2.13 11.23 6.06
CA LYS A 214 -1.49 12.09 7.09
C LYS A 214 -0.09 12.56 6.67
N HIS A 215 0.15 12.73 5.38
CA HIS A 215 1.43 13.18 4.79
C HIS A 215 2.66 12.30 5.07
N VAL A 216 2.51 11.10 5.65
CA VAL A 216 3.62 10.16 5.91
C VAL A 216 4.42 9.82 4.65
N ALA A 217 3.74 9.49 3.55
CA ALA A 217 4.39 9.19 2.27
C ALA A 217 5.18 10.39 1.71
N THR A 218 4.63 11.60 1.86
CA THR A 218 5.32 12.84 1.45
C THR A 218 6.60 13.03 2.25
N ARG A 219 6.56 12.86 3.58
CA ARG A 219 7.76 12.96 4.43
C ARG A 219 8.81 11.91 4.06
N LEU A 220 8.40 10.67 3.77
CA LEU A 220 9.31 9.64 3.30
C LEU A 220 10.01 10.03 1.98
N LEU A 221 9.27 10.64 1.05
CA LEU A 221 9.81 11.08 -0.24
C LEU A 221 10.77 12.27 -0.08
N GLU A 222 10.43 13.26 0.76
CA GLU A 222 11.32 14.39 1.05
C GLU A 222 12.61 13.93 1.73
N ALA A 223 12.53 12.96 2.65
CA ALA A 223 13.72 12.38 3.29
C ALA A 223 14.60 11.57 2.33
N ALA A 224 14.06 11.11 1.19
CA ALA A 224 14.78 10.33 0.18
C ALA A 224 15.34 11.18 -0.98
N ARG A 225 15.04 12.48 -0.99
CA ARG A 225 15.46 13.45 -2.01
C ARG A 225 16.95 13.80 -1.87
#